data_AF-A0AAV9B9V2-F1
#
_entry.id   AF-A0AAV9B9V2-F1
#
_cell.length_a   1.000
_cell.length_b   1.000
_cell.length_c   1.000
_cell.angle_alpha   90.00
_cell.angle_beta   90.00
_cell.angle_gamma   90.00
#
_symmetry.space_group_name_H-M   'P 1'
#
loop_
_entity.id
_entity.type
_entity.pdbx_description
1 polymer ?
#
loop_
_entity_poly.entity_id
_entity_poly.type
_entity_poly.pdbx_seq_one_letter_code
_entity_poly.pdbx_strand_id
1 'polypeptide(L)'
;MGENFIGIASKKLTETLHFLFNLGGQAMKKIDEVFPPQTRSETLQRWTDVGETFIFMALQKIKEGLLLLFHLVETSWSGSTPNRLIKLGASVVLAVAVGWMFLGKGKTMKAPGRDYRISRRSFEKNPKGYFRNLHEK
;
A
#
# COMPACT_ATOMS: atom_id res chain seq x y z
N MET A 1 7.36 26.97 -15.47
CA MET A 1 6.23 26.19 -14.91
C MET A 1 6.70 24.84 -14.31
N GLY A 2 7.89 24.78 -13.70
CA GLY A 2 8.51 23.54 -13.20
C GLY A 2 8.79 23.51 -11.68
N GLU A 3 8.61 24.63 -10.98
CA GLU A 3 9.00 24.77 -9.56
C GLU A 3 7.97 24.22 -8.56
N ASN A 4 6.74 23.95 -9.00
CA ASN A 4 5.67 23.50 -8.12
C ASN A 4 5.67 21.98 -7.87
N PHE A 5 6.30 21.20 -8.74
CA PHE A 5 6.18 19.73 -8.70
C PHE A 5 7.08 19.10 -7.63
N ILE A 6 8.31 19.60 -7.49
CA ILE A 6 9.26 19.15 -6.45
C ILE A 6 8.72 19.47 -5.05
N GLY A 7 8.11 20.66 -4.87
CA GLY A 7 7.46 21.03 -3.62
C GLY A 7 6.27 20.13 -3.26
N ILE A 8 5.41 19.81 -4.24
CA ILE A 8 4.27 18.90 -4.04
C ILE A 8 4.74 17.47 -3.74
N ALA A 9 5.76 16.99 -4.46
CA ALA A 9 6.34 15.66 -4.25
C ALA A 9 6.98 15.53 -2.86
N SER A 10 7.81 16.51 -2.47
CA SER A 10 8.44 16.55 -1.14
C SER A 10 7.42 16.61 0.00
N LYS A 11 6.36 17.40 -0.18
CA LYS A 11 5.27 17.50 0.80
C LYS A 11 4.52 16.18 0.96
N LYS A 12 4.14 15.52 -0.15
CA LYS A 12 3.49 14.20 -0.12
C LYS A 12 4.40 13.11 0.46
N LEU A 13 5.69 13.17 0.19
CA LEU A 13 6.67 12.21 0.69
C LEU A 13 6.84 12.35 2.20
N THR A 14 6.95 13.58 2.69
CA THR A 14 6.99 13.90 4.13
C THR A 14 5.71 13.43 4.84
N GLU A 15 4.54 13.67 4.24
CA GLU A 15 3.24 13.27 4.81
C GLU A 15 3.09 11.74 4.86
N THR A 16 3.56 11.04 3.82
CA THR A 16 3.57 9.57 3.75
C THR A 16 4.55 8.97 4.75
N LEU A 17 5.74 9.57 4.91
CA LEU A 17 6.71 9.16 5.93
C LEU A 17 6.15 9.36 7.33
N HIS A 18 5.52 10.50 7.62
CA HIS A 18 4.88 10.75 8.91
C HIS A 18 3.80 9.72 9.23
N PHE A 19 2.98 9.35 8.25
CA PHE A 19 2.00 8.28 8.41
C PHE A 19 2.65 6.94 8.71
N LEU A 20 3.74 6.59 8.00
CA LEU A 20 4.52 5.37 8.23
C LEU A 20 5.15 5.34 9.63
N PHE A 21 5.72 6.45 10.09
CA PHE A 21 6.28 6.55 11.43
C PHE A 21 5.21 6.44 12.51
N ASN A 22 4.05 7.07 12.33
CA ASN A 22 2.94 6.94 13.27
C ASN A 22 2.37 5.51 13.31
N LEU A 23 2.29 4.85 12.16
CA LEU A 23 1.92 3.44 12.05
C LEU A 23 2.95 2.54 12.76
N GLY A 24 4.24 2.82 12.59
CA GLY A 24 5.33 2.15 13.27
C GLY A 24 5.25 2.29 14.79
N GLY A 25 4.99 3.50 15.29
CA GLY A 25 4.80 3.76 16.72
C GLY A 25 3.61 3.00 17.33
N GLN A 26 2.48 2.95 16.61
CA GLN A 26 1.33 2.14 17.03
C GLN A 26 1.62 0.64 17.00
N ALA A 27 2.38 0.19 15.99
CA ALA A 27 2.84 -1.20 15.92
C ALA A 27 3.74 -1.53 17.11
N MET A 28 4.69 -0.66 17.47
CA MET A 28 5.59 -0.87 18.61
C MET A 28 4.82 -0.96 19.93
N LYS A 29 3.83 -0.08 20.16
CA LYS A 29 2.99 -0.14 21.36
C LYS A 29 2.21 -1.46 21.45
N LYS A 30 1.75 -1.98 20.32
CA LYS A 30 1.05 -3.28 20.25
C LYS A 30 2.02 -4.46 20.38
N ILE A 31 3.27 -4.32 19.98
CA ILE A 31 4.34 -5.31 20.19
C ILE A 31 4.70 -5.37 21.68
N ASP A 32 4.67 -4.25 22.43
CA ASP A 32 4.81 -4.27 23.90
C ASP A 32 3.64 -4.99 24.60
N GLU A 33 2.42 -4.86 24.07
CA GLU A 33 1.22 -5.52 24.61
C GLU A 33 1.15 -7.02 24.28
N VAL A 34 1.51 -7.40 23.05
CA VAL A 34 1.42 -8.79 22.56
C VAL A 34 2.64 -9.62 22.97
N PHE A 35 3.79 -8.98 23.21
CA PHE A 35 5.03 -9.67 23.60
C PHE A 35 5.61 -9.09 24.89
N PRO A 36 5.42 -9.76 26.05
CA PRO A 36 5.99 -9.32 27.32
C PRO A 36 7.53 -9.27 27.24
N PRO A 37 8.18 -8.32 27.93
CA PRO A 37 9.59 -7.96 27.70
C PRO A 37 10.59 -9.08 28.00
N GLN A 38 10.18 -10.12 28.73
CA GLN A 38 11.04 -11.18 29.26
C GLN A 38 11.22 -12.39 28.33
N THR A 39 10.35 -12.55 27.32
CA THR A 39 10.46 -13.63 26.29
C THR A 39 10.69 -13.07 24.88
N ARG A 40 11.02 -11.78 24.79
CA ARG A 40 11.04 -10.99 23.58
C ARG A 40 12.14 -11.42 22.60
N SER A 41 13.36 -11.67 23.09
CA SER A 41 14.51 -11.99 22.23
C SER A 41 14.36 -13.34 21.54
N GLU A 42 14.04 -14.41 22.27
CA GLU A 42 13.88 -15.76 21.69
C GLU A 42 12.68 -15.85 20.74
N THR A 43 11.56 -15.20 21.11
CA THR A 43 10.36 -15.20 20.27
C THR A 43 10.57 -14.34 19.02
N LEU A 44 11.13 -13.13 19.16
CA LEU A 44 11.44 -12.30 18.00
C LEU A 44 12.43 -13.00 17.09
N GLN A 45 13.49 -13.64 17.59
CA GLN A 45 14.47 -14.33 16.75
C GLN A 45 13.82 -15.44 15.89
N ARG A 46 12.86 -16.18 16.46
CA ARG A 46 12.08 -17.19 15.73
C ARG A 46 11.13 -16.59 14.70
N TRP A 47 10.58 -15.41 15.00
CA TRP A 47 9.74 -14.64 14.08
C TRP A 47 10.55 -13.83 13.07
N THR A 48 11.81 -13.52 13.33
CA THR A 48 12.73 -12.87 12.40
C THR A 48 13.05 -13.82 11.28
N ASP A 49 13.27 -15.10 11.58
CA ASP A 49 13.50 -16.15 10.57
C ASP A 49 12.30 -16.30 9.61
N VAL A 50 11.07 -16.26 10.15
CA VAL A 50 9.84 -16.29 9.35
C VAL A 50 9.60 -14.95 8.65
N GLY A 51 9.83 -13.86 9.37
CA GLY A 51 9.58 -12.47 8.96
C GLY A 51 10.57 -11.96 7.93
N GLU A 52 11.79 -12.51 7.89
CA GLU A 52 12.85 -12.14 6.95
C GLU A 52 12.38 -12.34 5.51
N THR A 53 11.66 -13.42 5.22
CA THR A 53 11.09 -13.65 3.89
C THR A 53 10.06 -12.57 3.51
N PHE A 54 9.20 -12.16 4.44
CA PHE A 54 8.21 -11.12 4.21
C PHE A 54 8.83 -9.72 4.09
N ILE A 55 9.85 -9.44 4.90
CA ILE A 55 10.62 -8.19 4.85
C ILE A 55 11.38 -8.13 3.53
N PHE A 56 12.01 -9.22 3.10
CA PHE A 56 12.72 -9.29 1.81
C PHE A 56 11.75 -9.12 0.64
N MET A 57 10.58 -9.76 0.65
CA MET A 57 9.53 -9.55 -0.36
C MET A 57 9.02 -8.10 -0.38
N ALA A 58 8.81 -7.50 0.79
CA ALA A 58 8.38 -6.10 0.89
C ALA A 58 9.46 -5.14 0.37
N LEU A 59 10.72 -5.35 0.78
CA LEU A 59 11.86 -4.56 0.33
C LEU A 59 12.10 -4.71 -1.18
N GLN A 60 11.93 -5.93 -1.74
CA GLN A 60 11.97 -6.16 -3.18
C GLN A 60 10.91 -5.34 -3.91
N LYS A 61 9.64 -5.38 -3.45
CA LYS A 61 8.57 -4.59 -4.06
C LYS A 61 8.81 -3.08 -3.95
N ILE A 62 9.36 -2.63 -2.82
CA ILE A 62 9.74 -1.23 -2.63
C ILE A 62 10.86 -0.86 -3.61
N LYS A 63 11.89 -1.71 -3.75
CA LYS A 63 13.01 -1.51 -4.70
C LYS A 63 12.52 -1.46 -6.14
N GLU A 64 11.65 -2.37 -6.56
CA GLU A 64 11.06 -2.37 -7.90
C GLU A 64 10.25 -1.09 -8.14
N GLY A 65 9.42 -0.68 -7.18
CA GLY A 65 8.69 0.59 -7.25
C GLY A 65 9.61 1.80 -7.33
N LEU A 66 10.73 1.78 -6.59
CA LEU A 66 11.74 2.85 -6.62
C LEU A 66 12.50 2.89 -7.95
N LEU A 67 12.85 1.72 -8.51
CA LEU A 67 13.51 1.61 -9.81
C LEU A 67 12.59 2.07 -10.94
N LEU A 68 11.29 1.77 -10.87
CA LEU A 68 10.30 2.30 -11.80
C LEU A 68 10.19 3.83 -11.69
N LEU A 69 10.20 4.37 -10.47
CA LEU A 69 10.25 5.82 -10.23
C LEU A 69 11.54 6.45 -10.77
N PHE A 70 12.68 5.78 -10.60
CA PHE A 70 13.98 6.26 -11.09
C PHE A 70 14.02 6.26 -12.62
N HIS A 71 13.64 5.15 -13.28
CA HIS A 71 13.52 5.09 -14.74
C HIS A 71 12.49 6.09 -15.29
N LEU A 72 11.40 6.33 -14.56
CA LEU A 72 10.41 7.33 -14.92
C LEU A 72 10.98 8.76 -14.87
N VAL A 73 11.74 9.07 -13.82
CA VAL A 73 12.44 10.37 -13.71
C VAL A 73 13.48 10.51 -14.81
N GLU A 74 14.24 9.45 -15.08
CA GLU A 74 15.28 9.43 -16.09
C GLU A 74 14.73 9.57 -17.51
N THR A 75 13.61 8.91 -17.83
CA THR A 75 12.89 9.10 -19.11
C THR A 75 12.22 10.47 -19.23
N SER A 76 11.86 11.10 -18.10
CA SER A 76 11.37 12.48 -18.06
C SER A 76 12.49 13.52 -18.26
N TRP A 77 13.73 13.20 -17.90
CA TRP A 77 14.88 14.13 -17.94
C TRP A 77 15.85 13.88 -19.11
N SER A 78 15.87 12.69 -19.71
CA SER A 78 16.71 12.36 -20.87
C SER A 78 16.20 13.10 -22.11
N GLY A 79 16.87 14.21 -22.42
CA GLY A 79 16.51 15.17 -23.46
C GLY A 79 16.71 14.68 -24.90
N SER A 80 16.30 13.46 -25.26
CA SER A 80 16.58 12.90 -26.60
C SER A 80 15.38 12.82 -27.56
N THR A 81 14.16 13.23 -27.16
CA THR A 81 13.02 13.26 -28.09
C THR A 81 12.42 14.67 -28.27
N PRO A 82 12.43 15.22 -29.51
CA PRO A 82 12.00 16.59 -29.79
C PRO A 82 10.48 16.77 -29.81
N ASN A 83 9.68 15.70 -29.76
CA ASN A 83 8.25 15.75 -30.01
C ASN A 83 7.44 15.82 -28.71
N ARG A 84 6.90 17.01 -28.41
CA ARG A 84 6.04 17.29 -27.24
C ARG A 84 4.84 16.33 -27.09
N LEU A 85 4.34 15.81 -28.21
CA LEU A 85 3.23 14.84 -28.26
C LEU A 85 3.60 13.48 -27.65
N ILE A 86 4.82 13.01 -27.83
CA ILE A 86 5.28 11.72 -27.29
C ILE A 86 5.41 11.82 -25.77
N LYS A 87 5.90 12.96 -25.27
CA LYS A 87 5.99 13.25 -23.83
C LYS A 87 4.62 13.33 -23.15
N LEU A 88 3.65 13.98 -23.81
CA LEU A 88 2.26 14.01 -23.33
C LEU A 88 1.59 12.64 -23.40
N GLY A 89 1.85 11.86 -24.45
CA GLY A 89 1.36 10.49 -24.55
C GLY A 89 1.87 9.60 -23.42
N ALA A 90 3.18 9.65 -23.14
CA ALA A 90 3.79 8.89 -22.05
C ALA A 90 3.26 9.30 -20.66
N SER A 91 3.02 10.60 -20.41
CA SER A 91 2.50 11.08 -19.13
C SER A 91 1.03 10.70 -18.89
N VAL A 92 0.21 10.68 -19.94
CA VAL A 92 -1.19 10.22 -19.86
C VAL A 92 -1.25 8.72 -19.60
N VAL A 93 -0.46 7.92 -20.32
CA VAL A 93 -0.37 6.46 -20.09
C VAL A 93 0.07 6.15 -18.66
N LEU A 94 1.03 6.92 -18.14
CA LEU A 94 1.48 6.80 -16.76
C LEU A 94 0.39 7.16 -15.74
N ALA A 95 -0.33 8.27 -15.95
CA ALA A 95 -1.41 8.68 -15.04
C ALA A 95 -2.53 7.64 -14.96
N VAL A 96 -2.85 6.99 -16.08
CA VAL A 96 -3.83 5.89 -16.15
C VAL A 96 -3.31 4.64 -15.43
N ALA A 97 -2.05 4.24 -15.68
CA ALA A 97 -1.44 3.08 -15.03
C ALA A 97 -1.31 3.25 -13.51
N VAL A 98 -0.88 4.42 -13.06
CA VAL A 98 -0.81 4.80 -11.64
C VAL A 98 -2.20 4.83 -11.03
N GLY A 99 -3.19 5.44 -11.70
CA GLY A 99 -4.58 5.42 -11.26
C GLY A 99 -5.08 3.99 -11.04
N TRP A 100 -4.88 3.09 -12.00
CA TRP A 100 -5.29 1.68 -11.86
C TRP A 100 -4.55 0.93 -10.75
N MET A 101 -3.29 1.28 -10.48
CA MET A 101 -2.50 0.67 -9.40
C MET A 101 -2.99 1.08 -8.00
N PHE A 102 -3.56 2.29 -7.86
CA PHE A 102 -4.06 2.82 -6.58
C PHE A 102 -5.59 2.74 -6.42
N LEU A 103 -6.36 2.44 -7.47
CA LEU A 103 -7.77 2.05 -7.36
C LEU A 103 -7.88 0.63 -6.78
N GLY A 104 -7.69 0.54 -5.47
CA GLY A 104 -7.71 -0.70 -4.72
C GLY A 104 -8.97 -1.54 -4.98
N LYS A 105 -8.76 -2.81 -5.33
CA LYS A 105 -9.76 -3.88 -5.28
C LYS A 105 -10.46 -3.83 -3.92
N GLY A 106 -11.77 -3.58 -3.91
CA GLY A 106 -12.55 -3.39 -2.68
C GLY A 106 -12.26 -4.51 -1.68
N LYS A 107 -11.95 -4.14 -0.43
CA LYS A 107 -11.55 -5.08 0.63
C LYS A 107 -12.63 -6.16 0.78
N THR A 108 -12.25 -7.43 0.58
CA THR A 108 -13.10 -8.58 0.85
C THR A 108 -12.87 -9.07 2.28
N MET A 109 -13.91 -9.54 2.96
CA MET A 109 -13.84 -10.09 4.32
C MET A 109 -14.49 -11.48 4.39
N LYS A 110 -14.13 -12.28 5.39
CA LYS A 110 -14.84 -13.55 5.68
C LYS A 110 -16.27 -13.22 6.12
N ALA A 111 -17.24 -13.94 5.57
CA ALA A 111 -18.65 -13.70 5.84
C ALA A 111 -19.03 -14.21 7.25
N PRO A 112 -19.66 -13.40 8.12
CA PRO A 112 -20.08 -13.87 9.44
C PRO A 112 -21.14 -14.98 9.31
N GLY A 113 -20.91 -16.16 9.89
CA GLY A 113 -21.87 -17.27 9.86
C GLY A 113 -21.94 -18.06 8.54
N ARG A 114 -21.03 -17.83 7.59
CA ARG A 114 -20.89 -18.65 6.36
C ARG A 114 -19.43 -18.79 5.94
N ASP A 115 -19.08 -19.89 5.28
CA ASP A 115 -17.70 -20.15 4.86
C ASP A 115 -17.38 -19.67 3.44
N TYR A 116 -17.69 -18.40 3.15
CA TYR A 116 -17.23 -17.73 1.92
C TYR A 116 -16.83 -16.28 2.20
N ARG A 117 -16.26 -15.60 1.19
CA ARG A 117 -15.82 -14.20 1.30
C ARG A 117 -16.82 -13.26 0.64
N ILE A 118 -17.10 -12.13 1.30
CA ILE A 118 -17.99 -11.08 0.80
C ILE A 118 -17.25 -9.75 0.68
N SER A 119 -17.76 -8.84 -0.16
CA SER A 119 -17.31 -7.45 -0.20
C SER A 119 -17.61 -6.77 1.13
N ARG A 120 -16.58 -6.28 1.83
CA ARG A 120 -16.74 -5.55 3.10
C ARG A 120 -17.66 -4.34 2.93
N ARG A 121 -17.51 -3.60 1.82
CA ARG A 121 -18.33 -2.43 1.51
C ARG A 121 -19.82 -2.77 1.38
N SER A 122 -20.15 -3.94 0.82
CA SER A 122 -21.55 -4.38 0.69
C SER A 122 -22.15 -4.73 2.05
N PHE A 123 -21.36 -5.39 2.91
CA PHE A 123 -21.77 -5.71 4.28
C PHE A 123 -21.95 -4.45 5.14
N GLU A 124 -21.00 -3.51 5.10
CA GLU A 124 -21.08 -2.24 5.85
C GLU A 124 -22.27 -1.38 5.40
N LYS A 125 -22.59 -1.38 4.10
CA LYS A 125 -23.73 -0.64 3.55
C LYS A 125 -25.08 -1.18 4.04
N ASN A 126 -25.21 -2.51 4.22
CA ASN A 126 -26.46 -3.12 4.66
C ASN A 126 -26.24 -4.41 5.48
N PRO A 127 -25.85 -4.30 6.77
CA PRO A 127 -25.62 -5.46 7.61
C PRO A 127 -26.92 -6.19 7.94
N LYS A 128 -28.03 -5.46 8.15
CA LYS A 128 -29.35 -6.08 8.44
C LYS A 128 -29.82 -6.99 7.31
N GLY A 129 -29.63 -6.59 6.05
CA GLY A 129 -29.99 -7.42 4.90
C GLY A 129 -29.19 -8.72 4.85
N TYR A 130 -27.90 -8.67 5.21
CA TYR A 130 -27.07 -9.88 5.29
C TYR A 130 -27.59 -10.88 6.33
N PHE A 131 -27.90 -10.42 7.55
CA PHE A 131 -28.40 -11.29 8.60
C PHE A 131 -29.84 -11.77 8.37
N ARG A 132 -30.69 -10.99 7.71
CA ARG A 132 -32.04 -11.44 7.32
C ARG A 132 -31.97 -12.64 6.38
N ASN A 133 -31.11 -12.59 5.37
CA ASN A 133 -30.87 -13.70 4.44
C ASN A 133 -30.14 -14.90 5.10
N LEU A 134 -29.58 -14.71 6.30
CA LEU A 134 -28.93 -15.78 7.06
C LEU A 134 -29.97 -16.66 7.78
N HIS A 135 -31.12 -16.10 8.15
CA HIS A 135 -32.19 -16.77 8.89
C HIS A 135 -33.28 -17.39 7.99
N GLU A 136 -33.25 -17.09 6.68
CA GLU A 136 -34.18 -17.66 5.68
C GLU A 136 -33.77 -19.06 5.20
N LYS A 137 -32.82 -19.73 5.87
CA LYS A 137 -32.27 -21.03 5.48
C LYS A 137 -32.20 -21.96 6.68
#